data_AF-A0A4R6TXG0-F1
#
_entry.id   AF-A0A4R6TXG0-F1
#
_cell.length_a   1.000
_cell.length_b   1.000
_cell.length_c   1.000
_cell.angle_alpha   90.00
_cell.angle_beta   90.00
_cell.angle_gamma   90.00
#
_symmetry.space_group_name_H-M   'P 1'
#
loop_
_entity.id
_entity.type
_entity.pdbx_description
1 polymer ?
#
loop_
_entity_poly.entity_id
_entity_poly.type
_entity_poly.pdbx_seq_one_letter_code
_entity_poly.pdbx_strand_id
1 'polypeptide(L)'
;MNATVLQLEQTHSALQDALQRCDWEAVGTLDLQCRQAVDQALADPHTPVEVLRDRMQALLDLYRELVDSCSGEQQRIAGELVQLQQSKKRAKVYQLFE
;
A
#
# COMPACT_ATOMS: atom_id res chain seq x y z
N MET A 1 -24.17 -14.97 -5.26
CA MET A 1 -22.92 -14.33 -4.82
C MET A 1 -22.99 -14.15 -3.32
N ASN A 2 -21.97 -14.58 -2.58
CA ASN A 2 -21.90 -14.39 -1.14
C ASN A 2 -21.54 -12.91 -0.84
N ALA A 3 -22.26 -12.27 0.07
CA ALA A 3 -22.08 -10.86 0.42
C ALA A 3 -20.67 -10.56 0.95
N THR A 4 -20.07 -11.49 1.69
CA THR A 4 -18.71 -11.36 2.24
C THR A 4 -17.65 -11.36 1.14
N VAL A 5 -17.83 -12.20 0.12
CA VAL A 5 -16.95 -12.25 -1.06
C VAL A 5 -17.06 -10.96 -1.88
N LEU A 6 -18.27 -10.43 -2.09
CA LEU A 6 -18.45 -9.18 -2.82
C LEU A 6 -17.78 -7.99 -2.10
N GLN A 7 -17.88 -7.95 -0.77
CA GLN A 7 -17.22 -6.93 0.04
C GLN A 7 -15.68 -7.00 -0.10
N LEU A 8 -15.10 -8.21 -0.07
CA LEU A 8 -13.67 -8.41 -0.32
C LEU A 8 -13.24 -7.90 -1.70
N GLU A 9 -14.04 -8.15 -2.74
CA GLU A 9 -13.77 -7.68 -4.09
C GLU A 9 -13.75 -6.15 -4.19
N GLN A 10 -14.73 -5.50 -3.57
CA GLN A 10 -14.86 -4.05 -3.57
C GLN A 10 -13.71 -3.40 -2.81
N THR A 11 -13.35 -3.92 -1.63
CA THR A 11 -12.24 -3.39 -0.84
C THR A 11 -10.90 -3.61 -1.55
N HIS A 12 -10.72 -4.75 -2.21
CA HIS A 12 -9.53 -5.02 -3.03
C HIS A 12 -9.37 -4.00 -4.18
N SER A 13 -10.44 -3.76 -4.95
CA SER A 13 -10.42 -2.76 -6.02
C SER A 13 -10.13 -1.35 -5.51
N ALA A 14 -10.73 -0.97 -4.38
CA ALA A 14 -10.51 0.34 -3.78
C ALA A 14 -9.05 0.52 -3.30
N LEU A 15 -8.46 -0.53 -2.71
CA LEU A 15 -7.07 -0.52 -2.26
C LEU A 15 -6.10 -0.39 -3.44
N GLN A 16 -6.39 -1.08 -4.55
CA GLN A 16 -5.60 -0.98 -5.78
C GLN A 16 -5.68 0.44 -6.38
N ASP A 17 -6.86 1.05 -6.44
CA ASP A 17 -7.03 2.42 -6.93
C ASP A 17 -6.29 3.45 -6.05
N ALA A 18 -6.34 3.28 -4.72
CA ALA A 18 -5.64 4.14 -3.78
C ALA A 18 -4.11 4.02 -3.94
N LEU A 19 -3.61 2.80 -4.16
CA LEU A 19 -2.19 2.54 -4.42
C LEU A 19 -1.73 3.21 -5.71
N GLN A 20 -2.50 3.12 -6.81
CA GLN A 20 -2.18 3.79 -8.07
C GLN A 20 -2.11 5.31 -7.96
N ARG A 21 -2.87 5.90 -7.04
CA ARG A 21 -2.88 7.34 -6.76
C ARG A 21 -1.82 7.77 -5.75
N CYS A 22 -1.07 6.82 -5.18
CA CYS A 22 -0.16 7.04 -4.05
C CYS A 22 -0.83 7.75 -2.87
N ASP A 23 -2.13 7.49 -2.65
CA ASP A 23 -2.89 8.04 -1.53
C ASP A 23 -2.66 7.18 -0.28
N TRP A 24 -1.52 7.41 0.38
CA TRP A 24 -1.06 6.57 1.49
C TRP A 24 -2.01 6.60 2.71
N GLU A 25 -2.76 7.68 2.91
CA GLU A 25 -3.77 7.76 3.98
C GLU A 25 -4.99 6.88 3.67
N ALA A 26 -5.48 6.95 2.43
CA ALA A 26 -6.54 6.06 1.96
C ALA A 26 -6.10 4.59 1.99
N VAL A 27 -4.87 4.30 1.56
CA VAL A 27 -4.29 2.94 1.61
C VAL A 27 -4.31 2.37 3.03
N GLY A 28 -3.88 3.13 4.03
CA GLY A 28 -3.89 2.67 5.43
C GLY A 28 -5.31 2.39 5.97
N THR A 29 -6.28 3.24 5.60
CA THR A 29 -7.69 3.06 6.00
C THR A 29 -8.31 1.83 5.32
N LEU A 30 -8.05 1.66 4.02
CA LEU A 30 -8.56 0.56 3.22
C LEU A 30 -7.91 -0.79 3.60
N ASP A 31 -6.64 -0.80 4.00
CA ASP A 31 -5.96 -1.98 4.55
C ASP A 31 -6.71 -2.53 5.77
N LEU A 32 -7.09 -1.65 6.70
CA LEU A 32 -7.83 -2.07 7.90
C LEU A 32 -9.19 -2.67 7.55
N GLN A 33 -9.94 -2.02 6.64
CA GLN A 33 -11.23 -2.52 6.17
C GLN A 33 -11.09 -3.86 5.46
N CYS A 34 -10.01 -4.04 4.71
CA CYS A 34 -9.71 -5.28 4.00
C CYS A 34 -9.54 -6.45 4.96
N ARG A 35 -8.74 -6.27 6.03
CA ARG A 35 -8.54 -7.29 7.07
C ARG A 35 -9.86 -7.67 7.75
N GLN A 36 -10.70 -6.68 8.05
CA GLN A 36 -12.03 -6.92 8.62
C GLN A 36 -12.93 -7.72 7.66
N ALA A 37 -12.90 -7.43 6.37
CA ALA A 37 -13.64 -8.18 5.36
C ALA A 37 -13.13 -9.63 5.21
N VAL A 38 -11.81 -9.84 5.33
CA VAL A 38 -11.20 -11.19 5.35
C VAL A 38 -11.68 -11.97 6.56
N ASP A 39 -11.64 -11.37 7.76
CA ASP A 39 -12.11 -12.00 8.99
C ASP A 39 -13.58 -12.42 8.89
N GLN A 40 -14.43 -11.56 8.32
CA GLN A 40 -15.85 -11.85 8.09
C GLN A 40 -16.07 -12.98 7.09
N ALA A 41 -15.29 -13.01 6.00
CA ALA A 41 -15.40 -14.06 4.99
C ALA A 41 -14.91 -15.43 5.50
N LEU A 42 -13.87 -15.46 6.35
CA LEU A 42 -13.37 -16.66 7.01
C LEU A 42 -14.35 -17.19 8.07
N ALA A 43 -15.09 -16.31 8.74
CA ALA A 43 -16.07 -16.68 9.75
C ALA A 43 -17.41 -17.17 9.16
N ASP A 44 -17.70 -16.85 7.89
CA ASP A 44 -18.94 -17.24 7.21
C ASP A 44 -18.86 -18.69 6.69
N PRO A 45 -19.64 -19.64 7.26
CA PRO A 45 -19.63 -21.05 6.86
C PRO A 45 -20.15 -21.29 5.43
N HIS A 46 -20.84 -20.31 4.84
CA HIS A 46 -21.39 -20.39 3.49
C HIS A 46 -20.42 -19.84 2.43
N THR A 47 -19.23 -19.37 2.82
CA THR A 47 -18.20 -18.93 1.88
C THR A 47 -17.60 -20.13 1.14
N PRO A 48 -17.64 -20.17 -0.20
CA PRO A 48 -16.98 -21.23 -0.96
C PRO A 48 -15.46 -21.14 -0.79
N VAL A 49 -14.85 -22.23 -0.32
CA VAL A 49 -13.41 -22.28 0.00
C VAL A 49 -12.53 -21.93 -1.22
N GLU A 50 -12.88 -22.41 -2.41
CA GLU A 50 -12.10 -22.13 -3.63
C GLU A 50 -12.13 -20.64 -3.99
N VAL A 51 -13.31 -20.01 -3.89
CA VAL A 51 -13.45 -18.57 -4.16
C VAL A 51 -12.68 -17.75 -3.14
N LEU A 52 -12.72 -18.14 -1.87
CA LEU A 52 -11.95 -17.47 -0.82
C LEU A 52 -10.45 -17.60 -1.05
N ARG A 53 -9.98 -18.78 -1.45
CA ARG A 53 -8.57 -19.01 -1.79
C ARG A 53 -8.08 -18.10 -2.90
N ASP A 54 -8.80 -18.03 -4.01
CA ASP A 54 -8.44 -17.17 -5.15
C ASP A 54 -8.39 -15.69 -4.73
N ARG A 55 -9.34 -15.27 -3.89
CA ARG A 55 -9.38 -13.91 -3.35
C ARG A 55 -8.20 -13.62 -2.41
N MET A 56 -7.83 -14.57 -1.55
CA MET A 56 -6.65 -14.42 -0.69
C MET A 56 -5.35 -14.37 -1.50
N GLN A 57 -5.23 -15.13 -2.59
CA GLN A 57 -4.06 -15.07 -3.46
C GLN A 57 -3.93 -13.68 -4.11
N ALA A 58 -5.01 -13.15 -4.69
CA ALA A 58 -5.03 -11.80 -5.25
C ALA A 58 -4.64 -10.74 -4.20
N LEU A 59 -5.10 -10.92 -2.95
CA LEU A 59 -4.75 -10.06 -1.83
C LEU A 59 -3.25 -10.06 -1.54
N LEU A 60 -2.63 -11.24 -1.50
CA LEU A 60 -1.18 -11.38 -1.26
C LEU A 60 -0.36 -10.71 -2.36
N ASP A 61 -0.80 -10.84 -3.62
CA ASP A 61 -0.15 -10.20 -4.76
C ASP A 61 -0.22 -8.67 -4.64
N LEU A 62 -1.38 -8.12 -4.25
CA LEU A 62 -1.57 -6.69 -4.01
C LEU A 62 -0.70 -6.17 -2.86
N TYR A 63 -0.62 -6.90 -1.73
CA TYR A 63 0.25 -6.49 -0.62
C TYR A 63 1.73 -6.49 -0.99
N ARG A 64 2.15 -7.44 -1.84
CA ARG A 64 3.53 -7.44 -2.34
C ARG A 64 3.81 -6.18 -3.16
N GLU A 65 2.90 -5.82 -4.07
CA GLU A 65 2.99 -4.58 -4.85
C GLU A 65 3.01 -3.33 -3.96
N LEU A 66 2.21 -3.31 -2.88
CA LEU A 66 2.17 -2.21 -1.91
C LEU A 66 3.51 -2.05 -1.18
N VAL A 67 4.12 -3.16 -0.73
CA VAL A 67 5.44 -3.15 -0.07
C VAL A 67 6.52 -2.68 -1.03
N ASP A 68 6.51 -3.15 -2.28
CA ASP A 68 7.48 -2.76 -3.29
C ASP A 68 7.36 -1.27 -3.63
N SER A 69 6.13 -0.77 -3.80
CA SER A 69 5.85 0.64 -4.08
C SER A 69 6.26 1.56 -2.93
N CYS A 70 5.92 1.19 -1.68
CA CYS A 70 6.31 1.93 -0.49
C CYS A 70 7.85 1.96 -0.33
N SER A 71 8.52 0.83 -0.57
CA SER A 71 9.98 0.75 -0.51
C SER A 71 10.66 1.63 -1.56
N GLY A 72 10.12 1.67 -2.78
CA GLY A 72 10.58 2.57 -3.84
C GLY A 72 10.43 4.05 -3.45
N GLU A 73 9.28 4.41 -2.88
CA GLU A 73 9.00 5.78 -2.45
C GLU A 73 9.94 6.22 -1.30
N GLN A 74 10.20 5.33 -0.33
CA GLN A 74 11.18 5.60 0.73
C GLN A 74 12.59 5.85 0.19
N GLN A 75 13.03 5.06 -0.80
CA GLN A 75 14.34 5.24 -1.43
C GLN A 75 14.42 6.57 -2.19
N ARG A 76 13.34 6.96 -2.89
CA ARG A 76 13.24 8.27 -3.56
C ARG A 76 13.41 9.41 -2.58
N ILE A 77 12.64 9.41 -1.48
CA ILE A 77 12.71 10.44 -0.44
C ILE A 77 14.10 10.47 0.22
N ALA A 78 14.69 9.32 0.52
CA ALA A 78 16.04 9.24 1.07
C ALA A 78 17.10 9.85 0.13
N GLY A 79 16.98 9.60 -1.18
CA GLY A 79 17.84 10.21 -2.20
C GLY A 79 17.72 11.74 -2.22
N GLU A 80 16.50 12.26 -2.18
CA GLU A 80 16.22 13.71 -2.15
C GLU A 80 16.81 14.37 -0.90
N LEU A 81 16.69 13.73 0.27
CA LEU A 81 17.28 14.21 1.52
C LEU A 81 18.81 14.29 1.45
N VAL A 82 19.46 13.26 0.88
CA VAL A 82 20.92 13.26 0.68
C VAL A 82 21.34 14.38 -0.27
N GLN A 83 20.64 14.57 -1.39
CA GLN A 83 20.93 15.64 -2.35
C GLN A 83 20.79 17.03 -1.71
N LEU A 84 19.74 17.25 -0.92
CA LEU A 84 19.52 18.49 -0.17
C LEU A 84 20.60 18.74 0.89
N GLN A 85 21.05 17.72 1.60
CA GLN A 85 22.15 17.86 2.55
C GLN A 85 23.46 18.23 1.86
N GLN A 86 23.75 17.63 0.70
CA GLN A 86 24.94 17.94 -0.08
C GLN A 86 24.89 19.37 -0.66
N SER A 87 23.75 19.84 -1.16
CA SER A 87 23.61 21.20 -1.67
C SER A 87 23.83 22.24 -0.58
N LYS A 88 23.27 22.02 0.63
CA LYS A 88 23.51 22.88 1.81
C LYS A 88 24.98 22.93 2.19
N LYS A 89 25.70 21.79 2.18
CA LYS A 89 27.14 21.76 2.47
C LYS A 89 27.96 22.56 1.45
N ARG A 90 27.65 22.43 0.15
CA ARG A 90 28.34 23.17 -0.91
C ARG A 90 28.07 24.68 -0.84
N ALA A 91 26.83 25.09 -0.61
CA ALA A 91 26.48 26.50 -0.43
C ALA A 91 27.24 27.13 0.76
N LYS A 92 27.43 26.36 1.85
CA LYS A 92 28.17 26.81 3.03
C LYS A 92 29.68 26.97 2.78
N VAL A 93 30.26 26.18 1.87
CA VAL A 93 31.66 26.31 1.46
C VAL A 93 31.87 27.62 0.68
N TYR A 94 30.94 27.99 -0.20
CA TYR A 94 31.03 29.29 -0.89
C TYR A 94 30.91 30.49 0.05
N GLN A 95 30.13 30.39 1.13
CA GLN A 95 30.06 31.43 2.16
C GLN A 95 31.30 31.54 3.06
N LEU A 96 32.19 30.53 3.06
CA LEU A 96 33.43 30.52 3.83
C LEU A 96 34.63 31.10 3.05
N PHE A 97 34.42 31.42 1.77
CA PHE A 97 35.42 32.01 0.88
C PHE A 97 35.06 33.44 0.43
N GLU A 98 34.02 34.04 1.04
CA GLU A 98 33.71 35.49 1.04
C GLU A 98 34.07 36.07 2.42
#